data_AF-A0A286TX56-F1
#
_entry.id   AF-A0A286TX56-F1
#
_cell.length_a   1.000
_cell.length_b   1.000
_cell.length_c   1.000
_cell.angle_alpha   90.00
_cell.angle_beta   90.00
_cell.angle_gamma   90.00
#
_symmetry.space_group_name_H-M   'P 1'
#
loop_
_entity.id
_entity.type
_entity.pdbx_description
1 polymer ?
#
loop_
_entity_poly.entity_id
_entity_poly.type
_entity_poly.pdbx_seq_one_letter_code
_entity_poly.pdbx_strand_id
1 'polypeptide(L)'
;MPYFLPLSEELSYEKINEKDEKHIGPYFLFVGRLEKIKGLQNLIPVFKEYSKAKLLIAGDGGYGKTLRKLARGNDNIRFLGKSNHRELRKLYKHAIAVIVPSICYEVFGIIIIESFSMKTPVIVNNISAPTEVIEDSGGGFIYNNNKELIQAMDILRTEPETRKSLGEKGYEAYRKYWTEDNCLKIYFDLINKIALKKKIDITVKETFTSEQPTFASSATESDIKCRY
;
A
#
# COMPACT_ATOMS: atom_id res chain seq x y z
N MET A 1 -6.21 -14.71 -1.49
CA MET A 1 -5.74 -13.72 -0.49
C MET A 1 -5.37 -12.42 -1.21
N PRO A 2 -5.44 -11.24 -0.56
CA PRO A 2 -4.83 -10.04 -1.13
C PRO A 2 -3.36 -10.37 -1.42
N TYR A 3 -2.96 -10.15 -2.67
CA TYR A 3 -1.63 -10.50 -3.17
C TYR A 3 -0.63 -9.50 -2.57
N PHE A 4 -0.16 -9.77 -1.36
CA PHE A 4 0.96 -9.04 -0.77
C PHE A 4 2.13 -9.18 -1.72
N LEU A 5 2.83 -8.08 -2.02
CA LEU A 5 4.01 -8.06 -2.89
C LEU A 5 4.89 -9.30 -2.60
N PRO A 6 4.99 -10.27 -3.52
CA PRO A 6 5.61 -11.55 -3.19
C PRO A 6 7.05 -11.29 -2.76
N LEU A 7 7.45 -11.83 -1.60
CA LEU A 7 8.79 -11.63 -1.04
C LEU A 7 9.86 -12.32 -1.91
N SER A 8 9.46 -13.28 -2.73
CA SER A 8 10.31 -13.98 -3.69
C SER A 8 9.75 -13.86 -5.11
N GLU A 9 10.43 -13.09 -5.95
CA GLU A 9 10.69 -13.44 -7.36
C GLU A 9 11.57 -12.35 -8.02
N GLU A 10 12.78 -12.76 -8.39
CA GLU A 10 13.66 -12.06 -9.33
C GLU A 10 13.13 -12.28 -10.75
N LEU A 11 12.29 -11.39 -11.26
CA LEU A 11 11.86 -11.40 -12.65
C LEU A 11 11.98 -10.00 -13.28
N SER A 12 12.26 -10.02 -14.58
CA SER A 12 13.16 -9.13 -15.33
C SER A 12 12.73 -7.67 -15.55
N TYR A 13 13.75 -6.82 -15.74
CA TYR A 13 13.73 -5.38 -15.94
C TYR A 13 13.12 -4.92 -17.28
N GLU A 14 12.24 -3.91 -17.23
CA GLU A 14 12.07 -2.75 -18.15
C GLU A 14 10.87 -1.93 -17.60
N LYS A 15 10.83 -0.61 -17.36
CA LYS A 15 11.71 0.56 -17.55
C LYS A 15 11.50 1.54 -16.37
N ILE A 16 12.45 1.58 -15.44
CA ILE A 16 12.89 2.84 -14.84
C ILE A 16 14.40 2.84 -15.09
N ASN A 17 14.89 3.81 -15.86
CA ASN A 17 16.32 3.94 -16.13
C ASN A 17 17.03 4.15 -14.79
N GLU A 18 18.04 3.34 -14.46
CA GLU A 18 18.84 3.49 -13.21
C GLU A 18 19.46 4.89 -13.07
N LYS A 19 19.57 5.65 -14.18
CA LYS A 19 19.97 7.06 -14.19
C LYS A 19 18.94 8.02 -13.57
N ASP A 20 17.65 7.71 -13.58
CA ASP A 20 16.60 8.55 -12.99
C ASP A 20 16.49 8.37 -11.46
N GLU A 21 16.85 7.20 -10.92
CA GLU A 21 16.83 6.91 -9.47
C GLU A 21 17.79 7.81 -8.68
N LYS A 22 18.94 8.18 -9.26
CA LYS A 22 19.95 9.03 -8.59
C LYS A 22 19.59 10.52 -8.51
N HIS A 23 18.49 10.99 -9.13
CA HIS A 23 18.21 12.42 -9.28
C HIS A 23 16.84 12.90 -8.79
N ILE A 24 16.03 12.03 -8.16
CA ILE A 24 14.69 12.44 -7.69
C ILE A 24 14.76 13.29 -6.42
N GLY A 25 15.80 13.15 -5.59
CA GLY A 25 15.89 13.82 -4.29
C GLY A 25 14.90 13.23 -3.26
N PRO A 26 14.85 13.75 -2.02
CA PRO A 26 13.93 13.27 -0.99
C PRO A 26 12.47 13.39 -1.45
N TYR A 27 11.68 12.33 -1.28
CA TYR A 27 10.26 12.34 -1.66
C TYR A 27 9.35 11.62 -0.67
N PHE A 28 8.10 12.07 -0.65
CA PHE A 28 6.96 11.36 -0.08
C PHE A 28 6.19 10.66 -1.19
N LEU A 29 5.59 9.51 -0.87
CA LEU A 29 4.90 8.68 -1.84
C LEU A 29 3.40 8.63 -1.55
N PHE A 30 2.59 8.76 -2.60
CA PHE A 30 1.20 8.33 -2.62
C PHE A 30 1.07 7.14 -3.57
N VAL A 31 0.37 6.09 -3.13
CA VAL A 31 0.02 4.94 -3.98
C VAL A 31 -1.47 4.69 -3.90
N GLY A 32 -2.13 4.58 -5.06
CA GLY A 32 -3.54 4.17 -5.13
C GLY A 32 -4.30 4.77 -6.31
N ARG A 33 -5.57 4.40 -6.42
CA ARG A 33 -6.45 4.94 -7.47
C ARG A 33 -6.61 6.45 -7.33
N LEU A 34 -6.59 7.16 -8.45
CA LEU A 34 -6.82 8.61 -8.47
C LEU A 34 -8.31 8.91 -8.43
N GLU A 35 -8.89 8.78 -7.24
CA GLU A 35 -10.30 9.07 -6.94
C GLU A 35 -10.41 10.16 -5.89
N LYS A 36 -11.51 10.93 -5.91
CA LYS A 36 -11.74 12.04 -4.96
C LYS A 36 -11.67 11.59 -3.49
N ILE A 37 -12.12 10.37 -3.20
CA ILE A 37 -12.11 9.78 -1.85
C ILE A 37 -10.69 9.56 -1.30
N LYS A 38 -9.68 9.45 -2.17
CA LYS A 38 -8.28 9.29 -1.77
C LYS A 38 -7.62 10.60 -1.34
N GLY A 39 -8.31 11.74 -1.42
CA GLY A 39 -7.91 12.98 -0.77
C GLY A 39 -6.72 13.73 -1.35
N LEU A 40 -6.21 13.32 -2.52
CA LEU A 40 -5.10 14.01 -3.19
C LEU A 40 -5.38 15.49 -3.49
N GLN A 41 -6.64 15.90 -3.64
CA GLN A 41 -7.02 17.30 -3.78
C GLN A 41 -6.65 18.18 -2.58
N ASN A 42 -6.52 17.58 -1.39
CA ASN A 42 -6.10 18.27 -0.18
C ASN A 42 -4.57 18.22 0.00
N LEU A 43 -3.94 17.13 -0.45
CA LEU A 43 -2.50 16.94 -0.35
C LEU A 43 -1.70 17.78 -1.35
N ILE A 44 -2.18 17.91 -2.59
CA ILE A 44 -1.47 18.64 -3.66
C ILE A 44 -1.22 20.11 -3.28
N PRO A 45 -2.19 20.89 -2.77
CA PRO A 45 -1.95 22.26 -2.30
C PRO A 45 -0.84 22.36 -1.25
N VAL A 46 -0.76 21.40 -0.31
CA VAL A 46 0.31 21.37 0.71
C VAL A 46 1.69 21.26 0.05
N PHE A 47 1.83 20.38 -0.94
CA PHE A 47 3.08 20.23 -1.70
C PHE A 47 3.39 21.38 -2.66
N LYS A 48 2.41 22.27 -2.93
CA LYS A 48 2.72 23.50 -3.66
C LYS A 48 3.55 24.47 -2.85
N GLU A 49 3.30 24.51 -1.55
CA GLU A 49 3.99 25.39 -0.60
C GLU A 49 5.19 24.68 0.07
N TYR A 50 5.20 23.34 0.08
CA TYR A 50 6.27 22.54 0.66
C TYR A 50 7.35 22.18 -0.38
N SER A 51 8.43 22.96 -0.45
CA SER A 51 9.54 22.77 -1.39
C SER A 51 10.68 21.89 -0.88
N LYS A 52 10.62 21.39 0.36
CA LYS A 52 11.72 20.65 1.00
C LYS A 52 11.83 19.18 0.56
N ALA A 53 10.78 18.64 -0.08
CA ALA A 53 10.73 17.29 -0.63
C ALA A 53 9.69 17.20 -1.76
N LYS A 54 9.84 16.20 -2.63
CA LYS A 54 8.88 15.95 -3.72
C LYS A 54 7.70 15.08 -3.26
N LEU A 55 6.60 15.13 -4.00
CA LEU A 55 5.50 14.19 -3.95
C LEU A 55 5.49 13.34 -5.22
N LEU A 56 5.70 12.03 -5.06
CA LEU A 56 5.49 11.05 -6.13
C LEU A 56 4.10 10.45 -5.99
N ILE A 57 3.35 10.43 -7.09
CA ILE A 57 1.98 9.90 -7.15
C ILE A 57 1.96 8.70 -8.10
N ALA A 58 1.89 7.50 -7.55
CA ALA A 58 1.76 6.25 -8.29
C ALA A 58 0.30 5.79 -8.30
N GLY A 59 -0.26 5.66 -9.51
CA GLY A 59 -1.62 5.24 -9.74
C GLY A 59 -2.32 6.01 -10.86
N ASP A 60 -3.53 5.57 -11.17
CA ASP A 60 -4.40 6.18 -12.16
C ASP A 60 -5.87 6.11 -11.72
N GLY A 61 -6.75 6.86 -12.36
CA GLY A 61 -8.17 6.91 -11.98
C GLY A 61 -8.93 8.09 -12.58
N GLY A 62 -10.25 8.08 -12.43
CA GLY A 62 -11.16 9.03 -13.08
C GLY A 62 -10.89 10.49 -12.69
N TYR A 63 -10.38 10.72 -11.49
CA TYR A 63 -10.05 12.05 -10.97
C TYR A 63 -8.66 12.55 -11.37
N GLY A 64 -7.86 11.73 -12.06
CA GLY A 64 -6.47 12.03 -12.39
C GLY A 64 -6.28 13.29 -13.25
N LYS A 65 -7.18 13.57 -14.20
CA LYS A 65 -7.12 14.81 -15.02
C LYS A 65 -7.24 16.07 -14.15
N THR A 66 -8.17 16.06 -13.19
CA THR A 66 -8.38 17.17 -12.25
C THR A 66 -7.17 17.37 -11.35
N LEU A 67 -6.61 16.29 -10.80
CA LEU A 67 -5.42 16.33 -9.96
C LEU A 67 -4.18 16.84 -10.71
N ARG A 68 -3.97 16.38 -11.95
CA ARG A 68 -2.89 16.89 -12.81
C ARG A 68 -3.06 18.37 -13.12
N LYS A 69 -4.30 18.84 -13.38
CA LYS A 69 -4.58 20.28 -13.56
C LYS A 69 -4.27 21.06 -12.28
N LEU A 70 -4.64 20.51 -11.12
CA LEU A 70 -4.36 21.13 -9.82
C LEU A 70 -2.86 21.24 -9.56
N ALA A 71 -2.06 20.25 -9.93
CA ALA A 71 -0.61 20.24 -9.75
C ALA A 71 0.20 21.00 -10.83
N ARG A 72 -0.45 21.58 -11.85
CA ARG A 72 0.26 22.27 -12.96
C ARG A 72 1.20 23.36 -12.43
N GLY A 73 2.38 23.44 -13.05
CA GLY A 73 3.40 24.45 -12.74
C GLY A 73 4.17 24.17 -11.43
N ASN A 74 4.11 22.94 -10.91
CA ASN A 74 4.85 22.57 -9.72
C ASN A 74 5.76 21.37 -9.96
N ASP A 75 7.07 21.61 -9.99
CA ASP A 75 8.09 20.58 -10.25
C ASP A 75 8.32 19.64 -9.07
N ASN A 76 7.77 19.95 -7.89
CA ASN A 76 7.83 19.07 -6.73
C ASN A 76 6.81 17.93 -6.81
N ILE A 77 5.84 17.97 -7.73
CA ILE A 77 4.78 16.96 -7.84
C ILE A 77 4.92 16.18 -9.14
N ARG A 78 5.17 14.87 -9.04
CA ARG A 78 5.34 13.99 -10.20
C ARG A 78 4.32 12.87 -10.19
N PHE A 79 3.52 12.79 -11.26
CA PHE A 79 2.63 11.66 -11.52
C PHE A 79 3.41 10.58 -12.28
N LEU A 80 3.42 9.38 -11.73
CA LEU A 80 4.13 8.22 -12.31
C LEU A 80 3.21 7.35 -13.18
N GLY A 81 1.89 7.52 -13.05
CA GLY A 81 0.91 6.65 -13.71
C GLY A 81 0.83 5.29 -13.03
N LYS A 82 0.37 4.27 -13.74
CA LYS A 82 0.34 2.89 -13.22
C LYS A 82 1.77 2.37 -13.07
N SER A 83 2.07 1.81 -11.91
CA SER A 83 3.36 1.17 -11.63
C SER A 83 3.16 -0.31 -11.35
N ASN A 84 4.06 -1.14 -11.86
CA ASN A 84 4.06 -2.57 -11.54
C ASN A 84 4.61 -2.82 -10.13
N HIS A 85 4.47 -4.05 -9.64
CA HIS A 85 4.90 -4.43 -8.28
C HIS A 85 6.38 -4.14 -8.01
N ARG A 86 7.24 -4.35 -9.00
CA ARG A 86 8.69 -4.16 -8.86
C ARG A 86 9.04 -2.67 -8.73
N GLU A 87 8.40 -1.84 -9.52
CA GLU A 87 8.52 -0.39 -9.45
C GLU A 87 7.99 0.13 -8.11
N LEU A 88 6.83 -0.38 -7.66
CA LEU A 88 6.26 -0.01 -6.36
C LEU A 88 7.18 -0.37 -5.21
N ARG A 89 7.78 -1.57 -5.18
CA ARG A 89 8.75 -1.94 -4.13
C ARG A 89 9.89 -0.93 -4.02
N LYS A 90 10.46 -0.51 -5.16
CA LYS A 90 11.51 0.51 -5.20
C LYS A 90 11.00 1.86 -4.67
N LEU A 91 9.81 2.27 -5.11
CA LEU A 91 9.19 3.52 -4.67
C LEU A 91 8.95 3.54 -3.16
N TYR A 92 8.42 2.46 -2.59
CA TYR A 92 8.23 2.32 -1.13
C TYR A 92 9.57 2.37 -0.41
N LYS A 93 10.53 1.53 -0.80
CA LYS A 93 11.84 1.38 -0.14
C LYS A 93 12.63 2.68 -0.04
N HIS A 94 12.49 3.57 -1.02
CA HIS A 94 13.25 4.82 -1.07
C HIS A 94 12.44 6.06 -0.66
N ALA A 95 11.15 5.92 -0.35
CA ALA A 95 10.34 7.03 0.15
C ALA A 95 10.75 7.43 1.57
N ILE A 96 10.61 8.72 1.90
CA ILE A 96 10.67 9.20 3.29
C ILE A 96 9.55 8.57 4.10
N ALA A 97 8.34 8.63 3.54
CA ALA A 97 7.13 8.03 4.07
C ALA A 97 6.08 7.92 2.98
N VAL A 98 5.10 7.04 3.18
CA VAL A 98 3.87 7.02 2.39
C VAL A 98 2.83 7.90 3.06
N ILE A 99 2.21 8.79 2.29
CA ILE A 99 1.11 9.62 2.79
C ILE A 99 -0.20 9.01 2.33
N VAL A 100 -1.11 8.79 3.28
CA VAL A 100 -2.47 8.29 3.05
C VAL A 100 -3.46 9.41 3.40
N PRO A 101 -3.74 10.32 2.45
CA PRO A 101 -4.57 11.49 2.71
C PRO A 101 -6.07 11.23 2.54
N SER A 102 -6.49 9.95 2.56
CA SER A 102 -7.87 9.55 2.30
C SER A 102 -8.85 10.33 3.17
N ILE A 103 -9.99 10.70 2.56
CA ILE A 103 -11.05 11.49 3.21
C ILE A 103 -12.34 10.68 3.39
N CYS A 104 -12.32 9.39 3.05
CA CYS A 104 -13.37 8.46 3.41
C CYS A 104 -12.78 7.20 4.06
N TYR A 105 -13.66 6.39 4.65
CA TYR A 105 -13.34 5.09 5.23
C TYR A 105 -12.56 4.22 4.23
N GLU A 106 -11.35 3.82 4.63
CA GLU A 106 -10.58 2.76 3.95
C GLU A 106 -10.92 1.43 4.62
N VAL A 107 -11.12 0.38 3.82
CA VAL A 107 -11.58 -0.91 4.34
C VAL A 107 -10.43 -1.74 4.92
N PHE A 108 -9.24 -1.69 4.30
CA PHE A 108 -8.13 -2.57 4.69
C PHE A 108 -6.75 -1.90 4.70
N GLY A 109 -6.58 -0.77 4.00
CA GLY A 109 -5.29 -0.06 4.03
C GLY A 109 -4.12 -0.87 3.48
N ILE A 110 -4.30 -1.68 2.42
CA ILE A 110 -3.22 -2.52 1.81
C ILE A 110 -1.92 -1.73 1.61
N ILE A 111 -2.02 -0.48 1.17
CA ILE A 111 -0.86 0.39 0.93
C ILE A 111 0.00 0.65 2.18
N ILE A 112 -0.60 0.62 3.38
CA ILE A 112 0.09 0.79 4.65
C ILE A 112 0.91 -0.46 4.92
N ILE A 113 0.32 -1.63 4.71
CA ILE A 113 0.95 -2.93 4.90
C ILE A 113 2.11 -3.11 3.89
N GLU A 114 1.91 -2.72 2.63
CA GLU A 114 2.96 -2.72 1.61
C GLU A 114 4.11 -1.80 2.01
N SER A 115 3.82 -0.60 2.53
CA SER A 115 4.83 0.33 3.04
C SER A 115 5.61 -0.26 4.21
N PHE A 116 4.92 -0.87 5.17
CA PHE A 116 5.51 -1.53 6.33
C PHE A 116 6.40 -2.70 5.94
N SER A 117 6.01 -3.49 4.94
CA SER A 117 6.84 -4.59 4.42
C SER A 117 8.20 -4.12 3.91
N MET A 118 8.29 -2.84 3.49
CA MET A 118 9.51 -2.20 3.00
C MET A 118 10.23 -1.35 4.07
N LYS A 119 9.81 -1.43 5.34
CA LYS A 119 10.30 -0.60 6.45
C LYS A 119 10.13 0.90 6.24
N THR A 120 9.09 1.28 5.49
CA THR A 120 8.79 2.68 5.21
C THR A 120 7.64 3.14 6.09
N PRO A 121 7.83 4.17 6.93
CA PRO A 121 6.77 4.67 7.79
C PRO A 121 5.67 5.34 6.96
N VAL A 122 4.51 5.54 7.58
CA VAL A 122 3.36 6.18 6.92
C VAL A 122 2.85 7.39 7.69
N ILE A 123 2.21 8.32 6.98
CA ILE A 123 1.48 9.44 7.55
C ILE A 123 0.02 9.30 7.10
N VAL A 124 -0.90 9.09 8.04
CA VAL A 124 -2.31 8.85 7.74
C VAL A 124 -3.17 10.01 8.20
N ASN A 125 -4.15 10.38 7.39
CA ASN A 125 -5.22 11.26 7.85
C ASN A 125 -6.01 10.55 8.95
N ASN A 126 -6.42 11.26 10.00
CA ASN A 126 -7.15 10.67 11.12
C ASN A 126 -8.57 10.27 10.72
N ILE A 127 -8.69 9.10 10.08
CA ILE A 127 -9.96 8.53 9.63
C ILE A 127 -9.90 7.00 9.66
N SER A 128 -10.85 6.38 10.36
CA SER A 128 -11.17 4.94 10.26
C SER A 128 -9.97 4.00 10.43
N ALA A 129 -9.94 2.88 9.69
CA ALA A 129 -9.01 1.77 9.83
C ALA A 129 -7.52 2.14 9.67
N PRO A 130 -7.13 3.10 8.78
CA PRO A 130 -5.76 3.59 8.76
C PRO A 130 -5.26 4.08 10.12
N THR A 131 -6.09 4.77 10.90
CA THR A 131 -5.71 5.25 12.24
C THR A 131 -5.41 4.08 13.18
N GLU A 132 -6.32 3.10 13.24
CA GLU A 132 -6.16 1.90 14.09
C GLU A 132 -4.87 1.14 13.76
N VAL A 133 -4.54 1.00 12.47
CA VAL A 133 -3.29 0.35 12.03
C VAL A 133 -2.05 1.09 12.56
N ILE A 134 -2.08 2.42 12.64
CA ILE A 134 -0.95 3.20 13.18
C ILE A 134 -0.89 3.12 14.70
N GLU A 135 -2.02 3.17 15.38
CA GLU A 135 -2.10 3.03 16.83
C GLU A 135 -1.57 1.67 17.29
N ASP A 136 -1.92 0.59 16.58
CA ASP A 136 -1.47 -0.77 16.90
C ASP A 136 -0.01 -1.03 16.53
N SER A 137 0.46 -0.47 15.41
CA SER A 137 1.83 -0.73 14.92
C SER A 137 2.86 0.23 15.48
N GLY A 138 2.49 1.47 15.81
CA GLY A 138 3.43 2.57 16.03
C GLY A 138 4.28 2.91 14.80
N GLY A 139 3.86 2.49 13.60
CA GLY A 139 4.66 2.55 12.36
C GLY A 139 4.57 3.88 11.59
N GLY A 140 4.11 4.96 12.22
CA GLY A 140 3.84 6.20 11.51
C GLY A 140 3.26 7.31 12.37
N PHE A 141 2.71 8.32 11.69
CA PHE A 141 2.01 9.45 12.30
C PHE A 141 0.57 9.53 11.81
N ILE A 142 -0.29 10.05 12.69
CA ILE A 142 -1.67 10.43 12.40
C ILE A 142 -1.72 11.96 12.36
N TYR A 143 -2.44 12.53 11.40
CA TYR A 143 -2.64 13.98 11.31
C TYR A 143 -4.12 14.34 11.16
N ASN A 144 -4.50 15.49 11.71
CA ASN A 144 -5.88 16.02 11.67
C ASN A 144 -6.00 17.27 10.80
N ASN A 145 -4.88 17.93 10.50
CA ASN A 145 -4.85 19.18 9.74
C ASN A 145 -3.49 19.36 9.03
N ASN A 146 -3.39 20.36 8.17
CA ASN A 146 -2.18 20.61 7.38
C ASN A 146 -0.96 20.95 8.24
N LYS A 147 -1.13 21.58 9.42
CA LYS A 147 -0.02 21.90 10.31
C LYS A 147 0.62 20.63 10.86
N GLU A 148 -0.20 19.69 11.33
CA GLU A 148 0.26 18.38 11.80
C GLU A 148 0.89 17.55 10.68
N LEU A 149 0.30 17.57 9.48
CA LEU A 149 0.88 16.91 8.31
C LEU A 149 2.28 17.44 8.00
N ILE A 150 2.45 18.77 7.94
CA ILE A 150 3.74 19.41 7.66
C ILE A 150 4.75 19.09 8.77
N GLN A 151 4.32 19.10 10.04
CA GLN A 151 5.18 18.73 11.17
C GLN A 151 5.66 17.28 11.07
N ALA A 152 4.77 16.33 10.79
CA ALA A 152 5.12 14.93 10.58
C ALA A 152 6.09 14.75 9.40
N MET A 153 5.83 15.45 8.28
CA MET A 153 6.72 15.45 7.12
C MET A 153 8.11 16.00 7.46
N ASP A 154 8.19 17.10 8.20
CA ASP A 154 9.48 17.68 8.60
C ASP A 154 10.25 16.74 9.54
N ILE A 155 9.62 16.17 10.57
CA ILE A 155 10.23 15.18 11.46
C ILE A 155 10.81 14.02 10.64
N LEU A 156 9.98 13.37 9.81
CA LEU A 156 10.44 12.21 9.03
C LEU A 156 11.52 12.57 8.02
N ARG A 157 11.57 13.81 7.52
CA ARG A 157 12.60 14.26 6.59
C ARG A 157 13.93 14.54 7.31
N THR A 158 13.91 15.22 8.46
CA THR A 158 15.11 15.70 9.16
C THR A 158 15.67 14.74 10.19
N GLU A 159 14.87 13.81 10.69
CA GLU A 159 15.26 12.87 11.75
C GLU A 159 15.33 11.43 11.20
N PRO A 160 16.47 11.01 10.62
CA PRO A 160 16.59 9.68 10.01
C PRO A 160 16.42 8.54 11.03
N GLU A 161 16.82 8.74 12.29
CA GLU A 161 16.65 7.75 13.35
C GLU A 161 15.17 7.58 13.73
N THR A 162 14.41 8.67 13.83
CA THR A 162 12.95 8.63 14.03
C THR A 162 12.27 7.90 12.87
N ARG A 163 12.62 8.25 11.62
CA ARG A 163 12.11 7.59 10.41
C ARG A 163 12.41 6.09 10.40
N LYS A 164 13.65 5.71 10.74
CA LYS A 164 14.08 4.31 10.81
C LYS A 164 13.34 3.55 11.91
N SER A 165 13.23 4.12 13.11
CA SER A 165 12.51 3.53 14.24
C SER A 165 11.05 3.23 13.92
N LEU A 166 10.33 4.21 13.33
CA LEU A 166 8.94 4.02 12.90
C LEU A 166 8.82 2.98 11.78
N GLY A 167 9.75 2.99 10.82
CA GLY A 167 9.83 1.97 9.77
C GLY A 167 9.99 0.55 10.31
N GLU A 168 10.85 0.35 11.31
CA GLU A 168 11.04 -0.96 11.95
C GLU A 168 9.81 -1.40 12.75
N LYS A 169 9.16 -0.50 13.49
CA LYS A 169 7.90 -0.80 14.19
C LYS A 169 6.79 -1.25 13.22
N GLY A 170 6.64 -0.53 12.10
CA GLY A 170 5.72 -0.93 11.04
C GLY A 170 6.06 -2.31 10.48
N TYR A 171 7.33 -2.59 10.20
CA TYR A 171 7.79 -3.89 9.72
C TYR A 171 7.58 -5.03 10.73
N GLU A 172 7.77 -4.77 12.02
CA GLU A 172 7.47 -5.73 13.09
C GLU A 172 5.98 -6.07 13.14
N ALA A 173 5.10 -5.07 13.03
CA ALA A 173 3.67 -5.28 12.93
C ALA A 173 3.29 -6.08 11.68
N TYR A 174 3.91 -5.77 10.53
CA TYR A 174 3.77 -6.56 9.30
C TYR A 174 4.12 -8.04 9.50
N ARG A 175 5.29 -8.33 10.07
CA ARG A 175 5.70 -9.71 10.34
C ARG A 175 4.79 -10.43 11.34
N LYS A 176 4.21 -9.68 12.28
CA LYS A 176 3.34 -10.23 13.32
C LYS A 176 1.93 -10.54 12.81
N TYR A 177 1.37 -9.71 11.94
CA TYR A 177 -0.06 -9.77 11.62
C TYR A 177 -0.37 -10.06 10.14
N TRP A 178 0.46 -9.57 9.21
CA TRP A 178 0.08 -9.45 7.79
C TRP A 178 0.99 -10.22 6.82
N THR A 179 1.83 -11.13 7.33
CA THR A 179 2.46 -12.14 6.48
C THR A 179 1.45 -13.18 6.04
N GLU A 180 1.68 -13.79 4.87
CA GLU A 180 0.84 -14.86 4.35
C GLU A 180 0.72 -16.01 5.36
N ASP A 181 1.85 -16.48 5.91
CA ASP A 181 1.89 -17.55 6.91
C ASP A 181 1.05 -17.23 8.14
N ASN A 182 1.16 -16.01 8.68
CA ASN A 182 0.41 -15.62 9.87
C ASN A 182 -1.09 -15.47 9.56
N CYS A 183 -1.43 -14.91 8.40
CA CYS A 183 -2.82 -14.82 7.94
C CYS A 183 -3.44 -16.21 7.80
N LEU A 184 -2.74 -17.15 7.16
CA LEU A 184 -3.19 -18.53 6.99
C LEU A 184 -3.35 -19.23 8.34
N LYS A 185 -2.38 -19.06 9.24
CA LYS A 185 -2.44 -19.63 10.58
C LYS A 185 -3.68 -19.15 11.34
N ILE A 186 -3.91 -17.84 11.41
CA ILE A 186 -5.08 -17.27 12.09
C ILE A 186 -6.39 -17.78 11.47
N TYR A 187 -6.44 -17.87 10.15
CA TYR A 187 -7.62 -18.35 9.42
C TYR A 187 -7.92 -19.82 9.73
N PHE A 188 -6.93 -20.70 9.64
CA PHE A 188 -7.11 -22.13 9.95
C PHE A 188 -7.40 -22.38 11.42
N ASP A 189 -6.77 -21.64 12.34
CA ASP A 189 -7.07 -21.71 13.77
C ASP A 189 -8.54 -21.34 14.04
N LEU A 190 -9.08 -20.34 13.36
CA LEU A 190 -10.49 -19.96 13.46
C LEU A 190 -11.43 -21.05 12.91
N ILE A 191 -11.12 -21.61 11.74
CA ILE A 191 -11.89 -22.73 11.17
C ILE A 191 -11.92 -23.90 12.15
N ASN A 192 -10.75 -24.30 12.67
CA ASN A 192 -10.62 -25.38 13.63
C ASN A 192 -11.47 -25.13 14.87
N LYS A 193 -11.40 -23.92 15.43
CA LYS A 193 -12.20 -23.52 16.59
C LYS A 193 -13.71 -23.59 16.33
N ILE A 194 -14.16 -23.15 15.16
CA ILE A 194 -15.58 -23.18 14.79
C ILE A 194 -16.05 -24.62 14.56
N ALA A 195 -15.26 -25.45 13.88
CA ALA A 195 -15.62 -26.83 13.62
C ALA A 195 -15.72 -27.66 14.91
N LEU A 196 -14.76 -27.49 15.84
CA LEU A 196 -14.83 -28.07 17.18
C LEU A 196 -16.11 -27.66 17.90
N LYS A 197 -16.47 -26.38 17.88
CA LYS A 197 -17.70 -25.86 18.48
C LYS A 197 -18.97 -26.46 17.84
N LYS A 198 -18.95 -26.69 16.53
CA LYS A 198 -20.06 -27.25 15.77
C LYS A 198 -20.06 -28.78 15.70
N LYS A 199 -19.07 -29.45 16.29
CA LYS A 199 -18.85 -30.91 16.20
C LYS A 199 -18.79 -31.41 14.74
N ILE A 200 -18.21 -30.59 13.86
CA ILE A 200 -17.99 -30.95 12.46
C ILE A 200 -16.60 -31.58 12.37
N ASP A 201 -16.51 -32.78 11.81
CA ASP A 201 -15.24 -33.37 11.44
C ASP A 201 -14.71 -32.67 10.18
N ILE A 202 -13.63 -31.93 10.36
CA ILE A 202 -12.91 -31.19 9.31
C ILE A 202 -11.61 -31.89 8.93
N THR A 203 -11.48 -33.19 9.20
CA THR A 203 -10.40 -33.99 8.62
C THR A 203 -10.43 -33.79 7.11
N VAL A 204 -9.49 -33.00 6.61
CA VAL A 204 -9.27 -32.81 5.18
C VAL A 204 -8.88 -34.19 4.67
N LYS A 205 -9.81 -34.90 4.04
CA LYS A 205 -9.45 -36.10 3.27
C LYS A 205 -8.47 -35.62 2.22
N GLU A 206 -7.23 -36.09 2.29
CA GLU A 206 -6.20 -35.87 1.28
C GLU A 206 -6.74 -36.36 -0.07
N THR A 207 -7.44 -35.48 -0.77
CA THR A 207 -7.83 -35.62 -2.17
C THR A 207 -7.24 -34.43 -2.90
N PHE A 208 -5.93 -34.23 -2.69
CA PHE A 208 -5.08 -33.61 -3.70
C PHE A 208 -4.46 -34.76 -4.47
N THR A 209 -5.23 -35.35 -5.39
CA THR A 209 -4.62 -36.11 -6.49
C THR A 209 -3.71 -35.14 -7.24
N SER A 210 -2.49 -35.59 -7.50
CA SER A 210 -1.37 -34.86 -8.10
C SER A 210 -1.57 -34.44 -9.57
N GLU A 211 -2.80 -34.16 -9.98
CA GLU A 211 -3.08 -33.58 -11.30
C GLU A 211 -3.08 -32.06 -11.15
N GLN A 212 -1.99 -31.44 -11.61
CA GLN A 212 -2.00 -30.02 -11.88
C GLN A 212 -3.21 -29.71 -12.77
N PRO A 213 -4.03 -28.69 -12.46
CA PRO A 213 -5.06 -28.27 -13.39
C PRO A 213 -4.37 -27.77 -14.66
N THR A 214 -4.36 -28.61 -15.69
CA THR A 214 -4.05 -28.18 -17.05
C THR A 214 -5.12 -27.17 -17.42
N PHE A 215 -4.75 -25.89 -17.50
CA PHE A 215 -5.60 -24.89 -18.15
C PHE A 215 -5.70 -25.27 -19.63
N ALA A 216 -6.73 -26.04 -19.97
CA ALA A 216 -7.10 -26.31 -21.34
C ALA A 216 -7.47 -24.97 -21.99
N SER A 217 -6.63 -24.53 -22.92
CA SER A 217 -6.88 -23.44 -23.85
C SER A 217 -7.99 -23.86 -24.82
N SER A 218 -9.25 -23.81 -24.38
CA SER A 218 -10.43 -23.79 -25.25
C SER A 218 -11.70 -23.55 -24.43
N ALA A 219 -11.99 -22.28 -24.15
CA ALA A 219 -13.35 -21.86 -23.82
C ALA A 219 -13.77 -20.80 -24.84
N THR A 220 -14.58 -21.22 -25.81
CA THR A 220 -15.30 -20.32 -26.71
C THR A 220 -16.40 -19.58 -25.94
N GLU A 221 -16.64 -18.36 -26.37
CA GLU A 221 -17.29 -17.25 -25.67
C GLU A 221 -18.84 -17.34 -25.52
N SER A 222 -19.42 -18.54 -25.35
CA SER A 222 -20.89 -18.71 -25.48
C SER A 222 -21.70 -18.98 -24.21
N ASP A 223 -21.14 -19.32 -23.05
CA ASP A 223 -21.97 -19.86 -21.96
C ASP A 223 -21.73 -19.27 -20.56
N ILE A 224 -22.02 -17.97 -20.41
CA ILE A 224 -22.31 -17.39 -19.08
C ILE A 224 -23.65 -16.65 -19.14
N LYS A 225 -24.75 -17.39 -18.97
CA LYS A 225 -26.02 -16.84 -18.48
C LYS A 225 -25.98 -16.83 -16.95
N CYS A 226 -25.60 -15.70 -16.36
CA CYS A 226 -25.88 -15.44 -14.95
C CYS A 226 -27.39 -15.35 -14.74
N ARG A 227 -27.94 -16.24 -13.90
CA ARG A 227 -29.24 -16.04 -13.25
C ARG A 227 -29.00 -15.84 -11.75
N TYR A 228 -29.36 -14.61 -11.34
CA TYR A 228 -29.54 -14.04 -9.99
C TYR A 228 -28.38 -14.10 -9.00
#